data_AF-A0A838JD21-F1
#
_entry.id   AF-A0A838JD21-F1
#
_cell.length_a   1.000
_cell.length_b   1.000
_cell.length_c   1.000
_cell.angle_alpha   90.00
_cell.angle_beta   90.00
_cell.angle_gamma   90.00
#
_symmetry.space_group_name_H-M   'P 1'
#
loop_
_entity.id
_entity.type
_entity.pdbx_description
1 polymer ?
#
loop_
_entity_poly.entity_id
_entity_poly.type
_entity_poly.pdbx_seq_one_letter_code
_entity_poly.pdbx_strand_id
1 'polypeptide(L)'
;MSGGLFFNQLVQRVPNEETFAHLLRLMIQVPEDRREAQQRMKAFVRFLEGLIASQQVQRARLQPARVPFFQSIWWHIQAQDRWPIFYVDIRRALMAESVSDASSPDPIEAYFSFCTHFLALAQELGISPWELEHLCRWFVRQHLSPGVVREEKHHAVSSRMSKQPPLPKQSCLLTRRMEVKSKQPPDEKESGELIVCRTHLQWLLAKIGHKVGCQVWIAASDHGKACNNERLGDLSLPSLPILADSTFQKMIGKIDVLWFKEQDIVAAYEIEQACTDVSISLLRLSDLKGLFSDCHMNLCLVAPQDRFEKIRFELSRPVFQAYNMQKHCALINEELLLGQEEHILRWANSPAVIGELICSSKGSNNGCT
;
A
#
# COMPACT_ATOMS: atom_id res chain seq x y z
N MET A 1 -8.13 13.83 2.95
CA MET A 1 -6.83 13.62 2.27
C MET A 1 -5.98 12.65 3.09
N SER A 2 -5.07 11.91 2.49
CA SER A 2 -4.06 11.08 3.15
C SER A 2 -2.72 11.87 3.20
N GLY A 3 -1.70 11.34 3.89
CA GLY A 3 -0.36 11.94 3.89
C GLY A 3 0.24 12.04 2.48
N GLY A 4 0.04 11.00 1.65
CA GLY A 4 0.47 11.01 0.25
C GLY A 4 -0.27 12.04 -0.63
N LEU A 5 -1.58 12.23 -0.40
CA LEU A 5 -2.32 13.30 -1.10
C LEU A 5 -1.83 14.69 -0.68
N PHE A 6 -1.47 14.89 0.59
CA PHE A 6 -0.90 16.16 1.05
C PHE A 6 0.46 16.44 0.40
N PHE A 7 1.34 15.44 0.32
CA PHE A 7 2.64 15.58 -0.37
C PHE A 7 2.48 15.90 -1.85
N ASN A 8 1.60 15.21 -2.56
CA ASN A 8 1.34 15.48 -3.98
C ASN A 8 0.84 16.91 -4.22
N GLN A 9 0.00 17.44 -3.31
CA GLN A 9 -0.45 18.82 -3.38
C GLN A 9 0.68 19.82 -3.10
N LEU A 10 1.64 19.48 -2.24
CA LEU A 10 2.83 20.32 -2.01
C LEU A 10 3.72 20.38 -3.28
N VAL A 11 4.08 19.24 -3.84
CA VAL A 11 4.97 19.15 -5.02
C VAL A 11 4.39 19.91 -6.22
N GLN A 12 3.09 19.82 -6.46
CA GLN A 12 2.46 20.45 -7.62
C GLN A 12 2.29 21.98 -7.49
N ARG A 13 2.50 22.55 -6.31
CA ARG A 13 2.02 23.92 -5.98
C ARG A 13 3.07 24.82 -5.37
N VAL A 14 4.18 24.28 -4.89
CA VAL A 14 5.30 25.11 -4.46
C VAL A 14 6.01 25.62 -5.73
N PRO A 15 6.06 26.94 -5.96
CA PRO A 15 6.42 27.52 -7.26
C PRO A 15 7.91 27.41 -7.61
N ASN A 16 8.77 27.09 -6.64
CA ASN A 16 10.22 27.00 -6.82
C ASN A 16 10.74 25.65 -6.30
N GLU A 17 11.36 24.87 -7.19
CA GLU A 17 11.91 23.55 -6.91
C GLU A 17 13.06 23.59 -5.88
N GLU A 18 13.94 24.59 -5.94
CA GLU A 18 15.04 24.75 -4.97
C GLU A 18 14.50 25.11 -3.59
N THR A 19 13.51 26.01 -3.53
CA THR A 19 12.83 26.36 -2.28
C THR A 19 12.11 25.15 -1.70
N PHE A 20 11.42 24.36 -2.53
CA PHE A 20 10.77 23.13 -2.10
C PHE A 20 11.77 22.10 -1.59
N ALA A 21 12.88 21.88 -2.30
CA ALA A 21 13.93 20.93 -1.89
C ALA A 21 14.57 21.33 -0.56
N HIS A 22 14.85 22.62 -0.37
CA HIS A 22 15.38 23.14 0.90
C HIS A 22 14.38 22.95 2.04
N LEU A 23 13.12 23.33 1.84
CA LEU A 23 12.05 23.13 2.83
C LEU A 23 11.86 21.66 3.17
N LEU A 24 11.82 20.78 2.16
CA LEU A 24 11.62 19.36 2.35
C LEU A 24 12.75 18.74 3.19
N ARG A 25 14.01 19.14 2.96
CA ARG A 25 15.15 18.68 3.78
C ARG A 25 14.98 19.08 5.24
N LEU A 26 14.59 20.33 5.50
CA LEU A 26 14.33 20.82 6.87
C LEU A 26 13.15 20.10 7.54
N MET A 27 12.15 19.71 6.75
CA MET A 27 10.95 19.02 7.25
C MET A 27 11.22 17.55 7.60
N ILE A 28 12.01 16.87 6.77
CA ILE A 28 12.26 15.43 6.94
C ILE A 28 13.25 15.20 8.08
N GLN A 29 14.28 16.03 8.23
CA GLN A 29 15.29 15.86 9.27
C GLN A 29 14.66 15.81 10.67
N VAL A 30 15.03 14.79 11.43
CA VAL A 30 14.63 14.66 12.84
C VAL A 30 15.11 15.89 13.64
N PRO A 31 14.24 16.50 14.46
CA PRO A 31 14.63 17.61 15.33
C PRO A 31 15.35 17.10 16.58
N GLU A 32 16.28 17.90 17.09
CA GLU A 32 17.07 17.60 18.28
C GLU A 32 16.21 17.64 19.54
N ASP A 33 15.26 18.57 19.63
CA ASP A 33 14.39 18.75 20.79
C ASP A 33 12.96 19.20 20.44
N ARG A 34 12.10 19.26 21.45
CA ARG A 34 10.69 19.68 21.34
C ARG A 34 10.54 21.12 20.85
N ARG A 35 11.43 22.02 21.26
CA ARG A 35 11.36 23.44 20.91
C ARG A 35 11.66 23.63 19.43
N GLU A 36 12.71 22.98 18.95
CA GLU A 36 13.08 22.96 17.54
C GLU A 36 11.98 22.33 16.69
N ALA A 37 11.46 21.17 17.11
CA ALA A 37 10.34 20.50 16.44
C ALA A 37 9.14 21.45 16.28
N GLN A 38 8.76 22.14 17.36
CA GLN A 38 7.65 23.09 17.34
C GLN A 38 7.91 24.30 16.45
N GLN A 39 9.14 24.82 16.45
CA GLN A 39 9.54 25.92 15.57
C GLN A 39 9.49 25.50 14.10
N ARG A 40 10.02 24.33 13.75
CA ARG A 40 9.99 23.78 12.38
C ARG A 40 8.55 23.56 11.89
N MET A 41 7.68 22.97 12.73
CA MET A 41 6.24 22.82 12.41
C MET A 41 5.56 24.17 12.19
N LYS A 42 5.76 25.15 13.09
CA LYS A 42 5.16 26.49 12.99
C LYS A 42 5.64 27.25 11.75
N ALA A 43 6.93 27.19 11.46
CA ALA A 43 7.51 27.81 10.27
C ALA A 43 6.86 27.24 8.99
N PHE A 44 6.67 25.92 8.93
CA PHE A 44 6.05 25.30 7.78
C PHE A 44 4.56 25.64 7.66
N VAL A 45 3.80 25.61 8.75
CA VAL A 45 2.39 26.05 8.72
C VAL A 45 2.28 27.50 8.23
N ARG A 46 3.12 28.41 8.74
CA ARG A 46 3.15 29.82 8.29
C ARG A 46 3.48 29.95 6.80
N PHE A 47 4.42 29.16 6.29
CA PHE A 47 4.74 29.14 4.86
C PHE A 47 3.51 28.73 4.03
N LEU A 48 2.83 27.65 4.41
CA LEU A 48 1.61 27.19 3.74
C LEU A 48 0.48 28.21 3.80
N GLU A 49 0.30 28.87 4.95
CA GLU A 49 -0.67 29.95 5.10
C GLU A 49 -0.33 31.17 4.24
N GLY A 50 0.96 31.48 4.08
CA GLY A 50 1.45 32.50 3.15
C GLY A 50 1.05 32.22 1.70
N LEU A 51 1.22 30.98 1.23
CA LEU A 51 0.80 30.55 -0.11
C LEU A 51 -0.72 30.64 -0.33
N ILE A 52 -1.49 30.37 0.73
CA ILE A 52 -2.95 30.49 0.70
C ILE A 52 -3.36 31.97 0.65
N ALA A 53 -2.73 32.81 1.48
CA ALA A 53 -2.99 34.25 1.54
C ALA A 53 -2.64 34.97 0.24
N SER A 54 -1.58 34.54 -0.44
CA SER A 54 -1.19 35.05 -1.76
C SER A 54 -2.06 34.51 -2.92
N GLN A 55 -3.15 33.80 -2.62
CA GLN A 55 -4.08 33.17 -3.59
C GLN A 55 -3.42 32.20 -4.59
N GLN A 56 -2.19 31.76 -4.33
CA GLN A 56 -1.50 30.79 -5.19
C GLN A 56 -2.12 29.38 -5.03
N VAL A 57 -2.71 29.09 -3.86
CA VAL A 57 -3.35 27.81 -3.56
C VAL A 57 -4.64 28.00 -2.75
N GLN A 58 -5.70 27.28 -3.13
CA GLN A 58 -6.93 27.23 -2.33
C GLN A 58 -6.72 26.42 -1.03
N ARG A 59 -7.18 26.94 0.11
CA ARG A 59 -7.11 26.28 1.44
C ARG A 59 -7.70 24.87 1.47
N ALA A 60 -8.71 24.60 0.64
CA ALA A 60 -9.31 23.27 0.52
C ALA A 60 -8.34 22.22 -0.05
N ARG A 61 -7.38 22.65 -0.87
CA ARG A 61 -6.39 21.78 -1.54
C ARG A 61 -5.12 21.59 -0.73
N LEU A 62 -4.79 22.54 0.14
CA LEU A 62 -3.59 22.52 0.96
C LEU A 62 -4.00 22.89 2.39
N GLN A 63 -4.12 21.86 3.24
CA GLN A 63 -4.68 21.96 4.60
C GLN A 63 -3.55 22.01 5.64
N PRO A 64 -3.17 23.19 6.18
CA PRO A 64 -2.02 23.31 7.09
C PRO A 64 -2.18 22.49 8.39
N ALA A 65 -3.42 22.23 8.82
CA ALA A 65 -3.70 21.38 9.98
C ALA A 65 -3.20 19.92 9.85
N ARG A 66 -2.76 19.50 8.65
CA ARG A 66 -2.18 18.17 8.41
C ARG A 66 -0.67 18.11 8.61
N VAL A 67 -0.01 19.25 8.75
CA VAL A 67 1.43 19.34 8.97
C VAL A 67 1.91 18.43 10.11
N PRO A 68 1.26 18.40 11.28
CA PRO A 68 1.74 17.58 12.39
C PRO A 68 1.76 16.09 12.07
N PHE A 69 0.70 15.57 11.46
CA PHE A 69 0.66 14.20 10.95
C PHE A 69 1.75 13.95 9.91
N PHE A 70 1.84 14.82 8.90
CA PHE A 70 2.79 14.64 7.81
C PHE A 70 4.25 14.64 8.28
N GLN A 71 4.66 15.59 9.13
CA GLN A 71 6.03 15.66 9.63
C GLN A 71 6.35 14.56 10.64
N SER A 72 5.39 14.18 11.50
CA SER A 72 5.61 13.13 12.50
C SER A 72 6.05 11.79 11.88
N ILE A 73 5.57 11.45 10.67
CA ILE A 73 5.97 10.22 9.96
C ILE A 73 7.49 10.20 9.72
N TRP A 74 8.05 11.30 9.22
CA TRP A 74 9.46 11.36 8.87
C TRP A 74 10.37 11.34 10.10
N TRP A 75 9.96 12.01 11.17
CA TRP A 75 10.71 12.02 12.42
C TRP A 75 10.64 10.67 13.11
N HIS A 76 9.48 10.00 13.07
CA HIS A 76 9.31 8.67 13.62
C HIS A 76 10.24 7.64 12.96
N ILE A 77 10.35 7.66 11.62
CA ILE A 77 11.26 6.77 10.88
C ILE A 77 12.72 6.90 11.36
N GLN A 78 13.13 8.08 11.81
CA GLN A 78 14.50 8.35 12.26
C GLN A 78 14.69 8.17 13.77
N ALA A 79 13.65 8.36 14.58
CA ALA A 79 13.71 8.26 16.04
C ALA A 79 12.34 7.84 16.59
N GLN A 80 12.06 6.54 16.50
CA GLN A 80 10.77 5.93 16.85
C GLN A 80 10.36 6.20 18.30
N ASP A 81 11.32 6.17 19.23
CA ASP A 81 11.07 6.34 20.66
C ASP A 81 10.77 7.78 21.09
N ARG A 82 11.01 8.75 20.20
CA ARG A 82 10.95 10.18 20.53
C ARG A 82 9.78 10.89 19.86
N TRP A 83 9.40 10.43 18.68
CA TRP A 83 8.44 11.13 17.83
C TRP A 83 7.37 10.14 17.34
N PRO A 84 6.33 9.86 18.14
CA PRO A 84 5.25 8.97 17.73
C PRO A 84 4.43 9.58 16.60
N ILE A 85 3.95 8.74 15.68
CA ILE A 85 3.17 9.22 14.53
C ILE A 85 1.79 9.72 15.00
N PHE A 86 1.38 10.89 14.49
CA PHE A 86 0.13 11.55 14.90
C PHE A 86 -1.13 10.98 14.22
N TYR A 87 -1.36 9.67 14.34
CA TYR A 87 -2.52 9.01 13.78
C TYR A 87 -3.83 9.49 14.42
N VAL A 88 -4.83 9.76 13.58
CA VAL A 88 -6.15 10.21 14.04
C VAL A 88 -6.82 9.14 14.89
N ASP A 89 -6.73 7.88 14.50
CA ASP A 89 -7.46 6.80 15.17
C ASP A 89 -6.82 6.44 16.52
N ILE A 90 -5.49 6.45 16.60
CA ILE A 90 -4.76 6.29 17.88
C ILE A 90 -5.07 7.44 18.82
N ARG A 91 -5.08 8.69 18.31
CA ARG A 91 -5.47 9.85 19.12
C ARG A 91 -6.88 9.71 19.68
N ARG A 92 -7.84 9.23 18.88
CA ARG A 92 -9.20 8.97 19.38
C ARG A 92 -9.23 7.89 20.46
N ALA A 93 -8.46 6.82 20.29
CA ALA A 93 -8.40 5.72 21.26
C ALA A 93 -7.76 6.16 22.59
N LEU A 94 -6.70 6.96 22.53
CA LEU A 94 -5.94 7.35 23.72
C LEU A 94 -6.49 8.60 24.42
N MET A 95 -7.06 9.55 23.67
CA MET A 95 -7.49 10.86 24.17
C MET A 95 -9.02 10.96 24.28
N ALA A 96 -9.70 9.84 24.57
CA ALA A 96 -11.15 9.66 24.40
C ALA A 96 -12.07 10.66 25.16
N GLU A 97 -11.54 11.55 26.02
CA GLU A 97 -12.38 12.45 26.84
C GLU A 97 -11.95 13.92 26.92
N SER A 98 -10.99 14.42 26.12
CA SER A 98 -10.58 15.84 26.19
C SER A 98 -11.09 16.74 25.07
N VAL A 99 -12.18 16.37 24.38
CA VAL A 99 -12.75 17.15 23.25
C VAL A 99 -14.12 17.73 23.61
N SER A 100 -14.25 18.25 24.83
CA SER A 100 -15.40 19.06 25.23
C SER A 100 -15.01 20.45 25.71
N ASP A 101 -13.96 21.04 25.13
CA ASP A 101 -13.72 22.47 25.22
C ASP A 101 -13.65 23.09 23.82
N ALA A 102 -14.48 24.11 23.61
CA ALA A 102 -14.82 24.75 22.34
C ALA A 102 -13.69 25.63 21.76
N SER A 103 -12.44 25.29 21.98
CA SER A 103 -11.28 25.90 21.34
C SER A 103 -10.62 24.80 20.50
N SER A 104 -10.76 24.84 19.17
CA SER A 104 -10.02 23.91 18.30
C SER A 104 -8.53 24.01 18.65
N PRO A 105 -7.91 23.00 19.29
CA PRO A 105 -6.53 23.14 19.74
C PRO A 105 -5.64 23.36 18.51
N ASP A 106 -4.64 24.24 18.65
CA ASP A 106 -3.61 24.41 17.62
C ASP A 106 -3.12 23.01 17.22
N PRO A 107 -3.24 22.58 15.94
CA PRO A 107 -2.86 21.24 15.52
C PRO A 107 -1.44 20.85 15.93
N ILE A 108 -0.55 21.83 16.02
CA ILE A 108 0.83 21.64 16.47
C ILE A 108 0.85 21.35 17.97
N GLU A 109 0.12 22.12 18.78
CA GLU A 109 -0.01 21.88 20.22
C GLU A 109 -0.68 20.54 20.52
N ALA A 110 -1.71 20.18 19.76
CA ALA A 110 -2.38 18.89 19.86
C ALA A 110 -1.41 17.72 19.61
N TYR A 111 -0.46 17.88 18.67
CA TYR A 111 0.58 16.88 18.43
C TYR A 111 1.54 16.74 19.60
N PHE A 112 2.03 17.83 20.18
CA PHE A 112 2.96 17.73 21.31
C PHE A 112 2.27 17.28 22.60
N SER A 113 1.00 17.63 22.79
CA SER A 113 0.16 17.06 23.85
C SER A 113 0.04 15.54 23.66
N PHE A 114 -0.29 15.09 22.45
CA PHE A 114 -0.30 13.66 22.12
C PHE A 114 1.03 12.96 22.40
N CYS A 115 2.17 13.53 21.95
CA CYS A 115 3.49 12.95 22.21
C CYS A 115 3.75 12.78 23.71
N THR A 116 3.37 13.78 24.51
CA THR A 116 3.56 13.75 25.97
C THR A 116 2.77 12.59 26.58
N HIS A 117 1.48 12.47 26.25
CA HIS A 117 0.64 11.39 26.78
C HIS A 117 1.02 10.01 26.26
N PHE A 118 1.36 9.90 24.98
CA PHE A 118 1.74 8.64 24.34
C PHE A 118 3.02 8.07 24.96
N LEU A 119 4.05 8.90 25.11
CA LEU A 119 5.32 8.47 25.70
C LEU A 119 5.19 8.20 27.21
N ALA A 120 4.38 8.99 27.93
CA ALA A 120 4.08 8.71 29.33
C ALA A 120 3.37 7.36 29.49
N LEU A 121 2.37 7.07 28.66
CA LEU A 121 1.66 5.78 28.70
C LEU A 121 2.58 4.60 28.37
N ALA A 122 3.45 4.76 27.37
CA ALA A 122 4.43 3.72 27.03
C ALA A 122 5.35 3.43 28.22
N GLN A 123 5.82 4.48 28.88
CA GLN A 123 6.67 4.39 30.06
C GLN A 123 5.96 3.71 31.25
N GLU A 124 4.71 4.09 31.53
CA GLU A 124 3.91 3.50 32.62
C GLU A 124 3.59 2.02 32.38
N LEU A 125 3.34 1.64 31.11
CA LEU A 125 3.11 0.25 30.73
C LEU A 125 4.39 -0.58 30.63
N GLY A 126 5.56 0.06 30.69
CA GLY A 126 6.85 -0.60 30.53
C GLY A 126 7.07 -1.20 29.14
N ILE A 127 6.40 -0.67 28.12
CA ILE A 127 6.50 -1.10 26.72
C ILE A 127 7.11 0.00 25.86
N SER A 128 7.72 -0.37 24.75
CA SER A 128 8.24 0.59 23.78
C SER A 128 7.11 1.42 23.14
N PRO A 129 7.38 2.66 22.68
CA PRO A 129 6.43 3.45 21.90
C PRO A 129 5.91 2.70 20.66
N TRP A 130 6.72 1.83 20.07
CA TRP A 130 6.33 0.95 18.97
C TRP A 130 5.29 -0.09 19.40
N GLU A 131 5.54 -0.83 20.48
CA GLU A 131 4.59 -1.81 21.03
C GLU A 131 3.27 -1.14 21.44
N LEU A 132 3.34 0.06 22.02
CA LEU A 132 2.14 0.84 22.33
C LEU A 132 1.36 1.22 21.06
N GLU A 133 2.04 1.58 19.97
CA GLU A 133 1.39 1.86 18.69
C GLU A 133 0.64 0.62 18.18
N HIS A 134 1.29 -0.54 18.20
CA HIS A 134 0.69 -1.80 17.81
C HIS A 134 -0.51 -2.17 18.68
N LEU A 135 -0.39 -2.02 20.00
CA LEU A 135 -1.47 -2.23 20.95
C LEU A 135 -2.67 -1.31 20.67
N CYS A 136 -2.42 -0.02 20.43
CA CYS A 136 -3.47 0.94 20.09
C CYS A 136 -4.16 0.59 18.77
N ARG A 137 -3.40 0.21 17.74
CA ARG A 137 -3.95 -0.22 16.44
C ARG A 137 -4.81 -1.48 16.60
N TRP A 138 -4.36 -2.45 17.39
CA TRP A 138 -5.15 -3.63 17.74
C TRP A 138 -6.43 -3.23 18.47
N PHE A 139 -6.35 -2.39 19.49
CA PHE A 139 -7.51 -1.94 20.28
C PHE A 139 -8.55 -1.22 19.41
N VAL A 140 -8.11 -0.30 18.53
CA VAL A 140 -8.99 0.38 17.56
C VAL A 140 -9.70 -0.63 16.65
N ARG A 141 -8.99 -1.65 16.17
CA ARG A 141 -9.59 -2.71 15.32
C ARG A 141 -10.67 -3.50 16.06
N GLN A 142 -10.53 -3.71 17.37
CA GLN A 142 -11.45 -4.52 18.17
C GLN A 142 -12.66 -3.72 18.70
N HIS A 143 -12.47 -2.43 19.04
CA HIS A 143 -13.46 -1.66 19.80
C HIS A 143 -14.05 -0.44 19.07
N LEU A 144 -13.47 0.00 17.94
CA LEU A 144 -13.93 1.16 17.17
C LEU A 144 -14.58 0.79 15.82
N SER A 145 -15.16 -0.42 15.70
CA SER A 145 -16.17 -0.75 14.68
C SER A 145 -17.27 -1.60 15.32
N PRO A 146 -18.50 -1.07 15.44
CA PRO A 146 -19.46 -1.14 14.33
C PRO A 146 -20.37 0.11 14.16
N GLY A 147 -20.80 0.37 12.92
CA GLY A 147 -22.05 1.10 12.62
C GLY A 147 -22.04 2.63 12.74
N VAL A 148 -21.71 3.32 11.65
CA VAL A 148 -22.41 4.57 11.32
C VAL A 148 -22.99 4.40 9.92
N VAL A 149 -24.27 4.02 9.90
CA VAL A 149 -25.20 4.35 8.82
C VAL A 149 -25.05 5.85 8.59
N ARG A 150 -24.42 6.25 7.48
CA ARG A 150 -24.62 7.60 6.95
C ARG A 150 -25.89 7.55 6.14
N GLU A 151 -26.94 8.11 6.72
CA GLU A 151 -28.19 8.45 6.05
C GLU A 151 -27.90 9.01 4.66
N GLU A 152 -28.56 8.38 3.68
CA GLU A 152 -28.76 8.89 2.34
C GLU A 152 -29.39 10.29 2.42
N LYS A 153 -28.58 11.33 2.26
CA LYS A 153 -29.11 12.57 1.69
C LYS A 153 -29.05 12.44 0.19
N HIS A 154 -30.15 11.93 -0.37
CA HIS A 154 -30.54 12.19 -1.75
C HIS A 154 -30.38 13.69 -2.03
N HIS A 155 -29.36 14.06 -2.80
CA HIS A 155 -29.35 15.32 -3.53
C HIS A 155 -29.40 14.97 -5.00
N ALA A 156 -30.53 15.34 -5.58
CA ALA A 156 -30.89 15.12 -6.96
C ALA A 156 -29.77 15.58 -7.90
N VAL A 157 -29.48 14.69 -8.85
CA VAL A 157 -28.71 14.96 -10.05
C VAL A 157 -29.37 16.13 -10.79
N SER A 158 -28.69 17.27 -10.86
CA SER A 158 -28.94 18.25 -11.90
C SER A 158 -27.75 18.23 -12.85
N SER A 159 -28.01 17.70 -14.04
CA SER A 159 -27.07 17.65 -15.14
C SER A 159 -26.72 19.07 -15.58
N ARG A 160 -25.43 19.38 -15.71
CA ARG A 160 -24.97 20.40 -16.65
C ARG A 160 -23.68 19.94 -17.30
N MET A 161 -23.84 19.47 -18.53
CA MET A 161 -22.76 19.29 -19.49
C MET A 161 -22.03 20.63 -19.68
N SER A 162 -20.71 20.61 -19.60
CA SER A 162 -19.89 21.64 -20.25
C SER A 162 -18.70 20.97 -20.92
N LYS A 163 -18.69 21.10 -22.25
CA LYS A 163 -17.64 20.67 -23.18
C LYS A 163 -16.44 21.61 -23.04
N GLN A 164 -15.21 21.10 -23.09
CA GLN A 164 -14.03 21.79 -23.67
C GLN A 164 -12.80 20.83 -23.76
N PRO A 165 -11.78 21.12 -24.60
CA PRO A 165 -11.25 20.21 -25.63
C PRO A 165 -9.84 19.64 -25.29
N PRO A 166 -9.23 18.79 -26.16
CA PRO A 166 -8.05 18.01 -25.80
C PRO A 166 -6.68 18.65 -26.15
N LEU A 167 -5.69 18.32 -25.29
CA LEU A 167 -4.22 18.14 -25.52
C LEU A 167 -3.34 19.42 -25.67
N PRO A 168 -2.06 19.40 -25.22
CA PRO A 168 -1.00 18.59 -25.85
C PRO A 168 -0.02 17.83 -24.93
N LYS A 169 0.55 16.79 -25.55
CA LYS A 169 1.64 15.92 -25.11
C LYS A 169 2.91 16.71 -24.81
N GLN A 170 3.57 16.45 -23.67
CA GLN A 170 4.99 16.76 -23.49
C GLN A 170 5.76 15.55 -22.97
N SER A 171 6.67 15.14 -23.85
CA SER A 171 7.75 14.18 -23.73
C SER A 171 8.52 14.29 -22.41
N CYS A 172 8.65 13.15 -21.70
CA CYS A 172 9.57 13.00 -20.59
C CYS A 172 10.89 12.43 -21.10
N LEU A 173 11.95 13.24 -21.06
CA LEU A 173 13.34 12.82 -21.23
C LEU A 173 14.08 13.21 -19.95
N LEU A 174 14.55 12.21 -19.18
CA LEU A 174 15.86 12.22 -18.54
C LEU A 174 16.12 10.91 -17.80
N THR A 175 16.83 10.04 -18.51
CA THR A 175 17.77 9.05 -17.97
C THR A 175 18.89 9.76 -17.22
N ARG A 176 19.18 9.38 -15.97
CA ARG A 176 20.57 9.16 -15.52
C ARG A 176 20.66 8.28 -14.28
N ARG A 177 21.44 7.20 -14.45
CA ARG A 177 21.97 6.27 -13.44
C ARG A 177 22.98 7.01 -12.56
N MET A 178 22.94 6.81 -11.24
CA MET A 178 24.12 6.95 -10.38
C MET A 178 24.19 5.77 -9.41
N GLU A 179 25.28 5.03 -9.50
CA GLU A 179 25.72 3.99 -8.60
C GLU A 179 26.16 4.62 -7.27
N VAL A 180 25.75 4.06 -6.13
CA VAL A 180 26.43 4.29 -4.86
C VAL A 180 26.58 2.96 -4.12
N LYS A 181 27.84 2.70 -3.77
CA LYS A 181 28.42 1.53 -3.10
C LYS A 181 27.91 1.36 -1.67
N SER A 182 27.87 0.09 -1.25
CA SER A 182 27.44 -0.41 0.06
C SER A 182 28.10 0.24 1.28
N LYS A 183 27.33 0.30 2.38
CA LYS A 183 27.76 0.00 3.77
C LYS A 183 26.49 -0.28 4.62
N GLN A 184 26.36 -1.48 5.18
CA GLN A 184 25.36 -1.85 6.21
C GLN A 184 25.76 -1.25 7.58
N PRO A 185 24.80 -0.91 8.48
CA PRO A 185 24.38 -1.82 9.58
C PRO A 185 22.92 -1.56 10.07
N PRO A 186 22.46 -2.01 11.26
CA PRO A 186 22.10 -3.39 11.64
C PRO A 186 20.61 -3.56 12.08
N ASP A 187 20.12 -4.80 11.94
CA ASP A 187 18.93 -5.44 12.56
C ASP A 187 17.56 -4.73 12.50
N GLU A 188 16.89 -4.86 11.35
CA GLU A 188 15.46 -4.63 11.11
C GLU A 188 14.72 -5.98 11.07
N LYS A 189 14.08 -6.41 12.17
CA LYS A 189 13.36 -7.70 12.17
C LYS A 189 11.96 -7.65 11.54
N GLU A 190 11.21 -6.56 11.64
CA GLU A 190 9.81 -6.55 11.20
C GLU A 190 9.59 -6.18 9.71
N SER A 191 10.42 -5.30 9.14
CA SER A 191 10.38 -5.04 7.68
C SER A 191 11.07 -6.15 6.89
N GLY A 192 12.07 -6.80 7.50
CA GLY A 192 12.71 -7.99 6.97
C GLY A 192 11.75 -9.16 6.84
N GLU A 193 10.92 -9.44 7.85
CA GLU A 193 9.98 -10.57 7.83
C GLU A 193 8.94 -10.49 6.70
N LEU A 194 8.38 -9.30 6.45
CA LEU A 194 7.43 -9.06 5.35
C LEU A 194 8.10 -9.22 3.97
N ILE A 195 9.31 -8.64 3.78
CA ILE A 195 10.07 -8.79 2.53
C ILE A 195 10.51 -10.25 2.31
N VAL A 196 10.89 -10.94 3.39
CA VAL A 196 11.20 -12.38 3.39
C VAL A 196 9.95 -13.18 3.02
N CYS A 197 8.77 -12.82 3.54
CA CYS A 197 7.51 -13.47 3.21
C CYS A 197 7.12 -13.30 1.72
N ARG A 198 7.26 -12.09 1.13
CA ARG A 198 6.92 -11.88 -0.30
C ARG A 198 7.84 -12.68 -1.20
N THR A 199 9.14 -12.62 -0.90
CA THR A 199 10.17 -13.32 -1.66
C THR A 199 9.96 -14.84 -1.55
N HIS A 200 9.57 -15.33 -0.37
CA HIS A 200 9.23 -16.73 -0.16
C HIS A 200 7.98 -17.16 -0.95
N LEU A 201 6.91 -16.36 -0.94
CA LEU A 201 5.72 -16.63 -1.74
C LEU A 201 6.01 -16.65 -3.25
N GLN A 202 6.83 -15.71 -3.73
CA GLN A 202 7.28 -15.70 -5.14
C GLN A 202 8.07 -16.97 -5.48
N TRP A 203 9.00 -17.38 -4.60
CA TRP A 203 9.76 -18.62 -4.75
C TRP A 203 8.84 -19.84 -4.77
N LEU A 204 7.91 -19.95 -3.82
CA LEU A 204 7.00 -21.08 -3.70
C LEU A 204 6.11 -21.20 -4.95
N LEU A 205 5.49 -20.10 -5.38
CA LEU A 205 4.70 -20.06 -6.61
C LEU A 205 5.54 -20.46 -7.84
N ALA A 206 6.81 -20.07 -7.90
CA ALA A 206 7.69 -20.49 -8.99
C ALA A 206 7.99 -21.99 -8.96
N LYS A 207 8.30 -22.55 -7.78
CA LYS A 207 8.53 -24.00 -7.63
C LYS A 207 7.28 -24.81 -7.99
N ILE A 208 6.10 -24.36 -7.55
CA ILE A 208 4.82 -25.00 -7.92
C ILE A 208 4.63 -24.91 -9.44
N GLY A 209 4.83 -23.74 -10.05
CA GLY A 209 4.69 -23.51 -11.48
C GLY A 209 5.55 -24.47 -12.32
N HIS A 210 6.85 -24.56 -12.01
CA HIS A 210 7.75 -25.51 -12.67
C HIS A 210 7.30 -26.96 -12.50
N LYS A 211 6.85 -27.32 -11.30
CA LYS A 211 6.41 -28.68 -11.00
C LYS A 211 5.18 -29.08 -11.81
N VAL A 212 4.25 -28.17 -12.05
CA VAL A 212 3.05 -28.41 -12.85
C VAL A 212 3.28 -28.25 -14.36
N GLY A 213 4.53 -28.08 -14.79
CA GLY A 213 4.93 -28.01 -16.20
C GLY A 213 4.73 -26.63 -16.84
N CYS A 214 4.67 -25.56 -16.04
CA CYS A 214 4.61 -24.19 -16.53
C CYS A 214 5.99 -23.55 -16.62
N GLN A 215 6.18 -22.67 -17.60
CA GLN A 215 7.26 -21.69 -17.57
C GLN A 215 6.85 -20.55 -16.66
N VAL A 216 7.76 -20.06 -15.81
CA VAL A 216 7.45 -19.04 -14.80
C VAL A 216 8.17 -17.75 -15.13
N TRP A 217 7.48 -16.62 -15.05
CA TRP A 217 8.08 -15.29 -14.98
C TRP A 217 7.86 -14.71 -13.59
N ILE A 218 8.91 -14.16 -13.00
CA ILE A 218 8.84 -13.34 -11.79
C ILE A 218 9.16 -11.91 -12.19
N ALA A 219 8.53 -10.91 -11.55
CA ALA A 219 8.82 -9.50 -11.80
C ALA A 219 10.33 -9.21 -11.78
N ALA A 220 10.83 -8.55 -12.83
CA ALA A 220 12.27 -8.35 -13.04
C ALA A 220 12.95 -7.59 -11.88
N SER A 221 12.20 -6.76 -11.16
CA SER A 221 12.68 -6.07 -9.95
C SER A 221 13.12 -7.02 -8.83
N ASP A 222 12.62 -8.25 -8.83
CA ASP A 222 12.82 -9.23 -7.78
C ASP A 222 13.82 -10.34 -8.15
N HIS A 223 14.30 -10.39 -9.40
CA HIS A 223 15.28 -11.41 -9.86
C HIS A 223 16.58 -11.44 -9.04
N GLY A 224 16.95 -10.30 -8.45
CA GLY A 224 18.14 -10.18 -7.58
C GLY A 224 17.97 -10.82 -6.20
N LYS A 225 16.74 -11.10 -5.76
CA LYS A 225 16.45 -11.66 -4.44
C LYS A 225 16.67 -13.17 -4.43
N ALA A 226 16.95 -13.72 -3.25
CA ALA A 226 17.14 -15.15 -3.05
C ALA A 226 16.26 -15.67 -1.92
N CYS A 227 15.79 -16.90 -2.06
CA CYS A 227 15.05 -17.66 -1.07
C CYS A 227 15.53 -19.11 -1.12
N ASN A 228 15.73 -19.75 0.05
CA ASN A 228 16.21 -21.14 0.13
C ASN A 228 17.49 -21.42 -0.68
N ASN A 229 18.43 -20.46 -0.70
CA ASN A 229 19.68 -20.50 -1.49
C ASN A 229 19.51 -20.52 -3.02
N GLU A 230 18.30 -20.30 -3.54
CA GLU A 230 18.02 -20.15 -4.97
C GLU A 230 17.70 -18.67 -5.26
N ARG A 231 18.25 -18.11 -6.34
CA ARG A 231 17.86 -16.75 -6.78
C ARG A 231 16.54 -16.83 -7.52
N LEU A 232 15.65 -15.86 -7.30
CA LEU A 232 14.36 -15.81 -8.00
C LEU A 232 14.54 -15.71 -9.52
N GLY A 233 15.58 -15.00 -9.98
CA GLY A 233 15.91 -14.92 -11.41
C GLY A 233 16.23 -16.27 -12.04
N ASP A 234 16.81 -17.21 -11.29
CA ASP A 234 17.16 -18.56 -11.80
C ASP A 234 15.90 -19.45 -11.95
N LEU A 235 14.83 -19.11 -11.24
CA LEU A 235 13.50 -19.74 -11.35
C LEU A 235 12.58 -19.03 -12.35
N SER A 236 13.02 -17.92 -12.95
CA SER A 236 12.24 -17.10 -13.86
C SER A 236 12.75 -17.23 -15.30
N LEU A 237 11.88 -17.00 -16.27
CA LEU A 237 12.27 -16.73 -17.65
C LEU A 237 13.25 -15.54 -17.69
N PRO A 238 14.27 -15.58 -18.57
CA PRO A 238 15.26 -14.51 -18.67
C PRO A 238 14.68 -13.20 -19.23
N SER A 239 13.59 -13.31 -19.99
CA SER A 239 12.84 -12.18 -20.52
C SER A 239 11.37 -12.56 -20.63
N LEU A 240 10.48 -11.65 -20.23
CA LEU A 240 9.05 -11.79 -20.44
C LEU A 240 8.75 -11.88 -21.96
N PRO A 241 8.00 -12.91 -22.43
CA PRO A 241 7.55 -12.98 -23.83
C PRO A 241 6.81 -11.70 -24.25
N ILE A 242 6.87 -11.33 -25.52
CA ILE A 242 6.18 -10.15 -26.02
C ILE A 242 4.68 -10.46 -26.08
N LEU A 243 3.92 -9.80 -25.21
CA LEU A 243 2.50 -10.06 -24.98
C LEU A 243 1.62 -8.89 -25.43
N ALA A 244 2.16 -7.68 -25.43
CA ALA A 244 1.45 -6.46 -25.81
C ALA A 244 2.42 -5.39 -26.32
N ASP A 245 1.92 -4.19 -26.61
CA ASP A 245 2.76 -3.04 -26.95
C ASP A 245 3.71 -2.65 -25.81
N SER A 246 4.69 -1.80 -26.10
CA SER A 246 5.73 -1.42 -25.13
C SER A 246 5.22 -0.80 -23.82
N THR A 247 4.03 -0.22 -23.80
CA THR A 247 3.43 0.39 -22.60
C THR A 247 2.83 -0.70 -21.72
N PHE A 248 1.99 -1.55 -22.30
CA PHE A 248 1.35 -2.64 -21.57
C PHE A 248 2.33 -3.74 -21.19
N GLN A 249 3.34 -4.02 -22.03
CA GLN A 249 4.41 -4.97 -21.72
C GLN A 249 5.14 -4.63 -20.42
N LYS A 250 5.46 -3.35 -20.19
CA LYS A 250 6.10 -2.88 -18.95
C LYS A 250 5.19 -3.02 -17.75
N MET A 251 3.89 -2.88 -17.93
CA MET A 251 2.92 -3.01 -16.85
C MET A 251 2.68 -4.48 -16.49
N ILE A 252 2.52 -5.36 -17.48
CA ILE A 252 2.44 -6.81 -17.29
C ILE A 252 3.70 -7.32 -16.59
N GLY A 253 4.88 -6.81 -16.96
CA GLY A 253 6.15 -7.18 -16.32
C GLY A 253 6.29 -6.78 -14.84
N LYS A 254 5.35 -6.00 -14.28
CA LYS A 254 5.29 -5.68 -12.84
C LYS A 254 4.42 -6.65 -12.03
N ILE A 255 3.70 -7.55 -12.69
CA ILE A 255 2.95 -8.61 -12.00
C ILE A 255 3.96 -9.55 -11.33
N ASP A 256 3.70 -9.91 -10.08
CA ASP A 256 4.68 -10.61 -9.24
C ASP A 256 5.12 -11.94 -9.82
N VAL A 257 4.15 -12.77 -10.22
CA VAL A 257 4.42 -14.06 -10.86
C VAL A 257 3.41 -14.29 -11.98
N LEU A 258 3.91 -14.71 -13.15
CA LEU A 258 3.10 -15.17 -14.27
C LEU A 258 3.49 -16.60 -14.60
N TRP A 259 2.50 -17.43 -14.88
CA TRP A 259 2.69 -18.79 -15.38
C TRP A 259 2.29 -18.87 -16.84
N PHE A 260 3.14 -19.52 -17.61
CA PHE A 260 2.96 -19.74 -19.02
C PHE A 260 2.90 -21.23 -19.32
N LYS A 261 2.02 -21.59 -20.26
CA LYS A 261 2.08 -22.88 -20.93
C LYS A 261 2.19 -22.59 -22.42
N GLU A 262 3.27 -23.07 -23.03
CA GLU A 262 3.66 -22.69 -24.38
C GLU A 262 3.83 -21.17 -24.51
N GLN A 263 2.87 -20.47 -25.11
CA GLN A 263 2.88 -19.01 -25.28
C GLN A 263 1.72 -18.31 -24.55
N ASP A 264 0.84 -19.08 -23.90
CA ASP A 264 -0.35 -18.56 -23.24
C ASP A 264 -0.13 -18.34 -21.74
N ILE A 265 -0.69 -17.26 -21.22
CA ILE A 265 -0.74 -16.99 -19.78
C ILE A 265 -1.84 -17.88 -19.18
N VAL A 266 -1.45 -18.84 -18.34
CA VAL A 266 -2.40 -19.71 -17.64
C VAL A 266 -2.79 -19.17 -16.27
N ALA A 267 -1.90 -18.41 -15.64
CA ALA A 267 -2.19 -17.77 -14.37
C ALA A 267 -1.33 -16.52 -14.13
N ALA A 268 -1.88 -15.58 -13.37
CA ALA A 268 -1.21 -14.37 -12.93
C ALA A 268 -1.45 -14.17 -11.43
N TYR A 269 -0.37 -13.93 -10.68
CA TYR A 269 -0.38 -13.79 -9.23
C TYR A 269 0.12 -12.41 -8.84
N GLU A 270 -0.65 -11.75 -7.99
CA GLU A 270 -0.22 -10.57 -7.24
C GLU A 270 -0.21 -10.89 -5.74
N ILE A 271 0.87 -10.53 -5.06
CA ILE A 271 1.07 -10.78 -3.64
C ILE A 271 0.81 -9.48 -2.88
N GLU A 272 -0.28 -9.47 -2.12
CA GLU A 272 -0.76 -8.31 -1.38
C GLU A 272 -0.34 -8.37 0.10
N GLN A 273 0.71 -7.64 0.44
CA GLN A 273 1.16 -7.44 1.82
C GLN A 273 0.82 -6.06 2.37
N ALA A 274 0.76 -5.90 3.69
CA ALA A 274 0.27 -4.71 4.38
C ALA A 274 0.83 -3.35 3.89
N CYS A 275 2.02 -3.33 3.28
CA CYS A 275 2.66 -2.16 2.69
C CYS A 275 2.20 -1.79 1.26
N THR A 276 1.38 -2.62 0.60
CA THR A 276 0.91 -2.42 -0.77
C THR A 276 -0.58 -2.03 -0.80
N ASP A 277 -0.93 -1.06 -1.65
CA ASP A 277 -2.32 -0.68 -1.89
C ASP A 277 -2.96 -1.70 -2.83
N VAL A 278 -3.91 -2.47 -2.29
CA VAL A 278 -4.72 -3.49 -2.99
C VAL A 278 -5.25 -3.01 -4.35
N SER A 279 -5.60 -1.72 -4.45
CA SER A 279 -6.14 -1.15 -5.68
C SER A 279 -5.16 -1.26 -6.85
N ILE A 280 -3.85 -1.17 -6.57
CA ILE A 280 -2.79 -1.19 -7.59
C ILE A 280 -2.64 -2.60 -8.16
N SER A 281 -2.57 -3.61 -7.29
CA SER A 281 -2.48 -5.01 -7.72
C SER A 281 -3.74 -5.45 -8.48
N LEU A 282 -4.93 -5.05 -8.02
CA LEU A 282 -6.18 -5.30 -8.73
C LEU A 282 -6.24 -4.63 -10.11
N LEU A 283 -5.71 -3.41 -10.26
CA LEU A 283 -5.65 -2.73 -11.56
C LEU A 283 -4.77 -3.48 -12.55
N ARG A 284 -3.60 -3.99 -12.13
CA ARG A 284 -2.73 -4.77 -13.02
C ARG A 284 -3.40 -6.05 -13.51
N LEU A 285 -4.10 -6.77 -12.62
CA LEU A 285 -4.87 -7.97 -13.00
C LEU A 285 -6.05 -7.62 -13.91
N SER A 286 -6.70 -6.47 -13.67
CA SER A 286 -7.81 -5.98 -14.49
C SER A 286 -7.35 -5.59 -15.90
N ASP A 287 -6.22 -4.89 -16.00
CA ASP A 287 -5.63 -4.53 -17.29
C ASP A 287 -5.21 -5.80 -18.06
N LEU A 288 -4.63 -6.80 -17.38
CA LEU A 288 -4.32 -8.09 -17.99
C LEU A 288 -5.59 -8.76 -18.55
N LYS A 289 -6.68 -8.79 -17.77
CA LYS A 289 -7.96 -9.35 -18.25
C LYS A 289 -8.53 -8.58 -19.44
N GLY A 290 -8.38 -7.25 -19.45
CA GLY A 290 -8.82 -6.40 -20.55
C GLY A 290 -8.06 -6.65 -21.85
N LEU A 291 -6.76 -6.94 -21.77
CA LEU A 291 -5.91 -7.26 -22.93
C LEU A 291 -6.17 -8.67 -23.48
N PHE A 292 -6.55 -9.61 -22.61
CA PHE A 292 -6.72 -11.03 -22.93
C PHE A 292 -8.13 -11.51 -22.55
N SER A 293 -9.16 -10.91 -23.17
CA SER A 293 -10.57 -11.18 -22.83
C SER A 293 -10.97 -12.64 -23.03
N ASP A 294 -10.45 -13.27 -24.09
CA ASP A 294 -10.87 -14.59 -24.58
C ASP A 294 -10.07 -15.75 -23.97
N CYS A 295 -9.04 -15.44 -23.18
CA CYS A 295 -8.17 -16.43 -22.56
C CYS A 295 -8.74 -16.90 -21.21
N HIS A 296 -8.77 -18.22 -21.02
CA HIS A 296 -9.01 -18.85 -19.72
C HIS A 296 -7.75 -18.77 -18.86
N MET A 297 -7.51 -17.61 -18.24
CA MET A 297 -6.43 -17.43 -17.26
C MET A 297 -6.98 -17.31 -15.84
N ASN A 298 -6.23 -17.83 -14.88
CA ASN A 298 -6.52 -17.64 -13.46
C ASN A 298 -5.86 -16.36 -12.96
N LEU A 299 -6.65 -15.39 -12.53
CA LEU A 299 -6.15 -14.19 -11.86
C LEU A 299 -6.20 -14.45 -10.36
N CYS A 300 -5.06 -14.33 -9.69
CA CYS A 300 -4.92 -14.75 -8.30
C CYS A 300 -4.34 -13.61 -7.46
N LEU A 301 -4.97 -13.36 -6.32
CA LEU A 301 -4.47 -12.46 -5.27
C LEU A 301 -4.11 -13.29 -4.05
N VAL A 302 -2.81 -13.32 -3.73
CA VAL A 302 -2.29 -13.98 -2.54
C VAL A 302 -2.17 -12.94 -1.44
N ALA A 303 -2.80 -13.17 -0.29
CA ALA A 303 -2.78 -12.22 0.80
C ALA A 303 -2.96 -12.91 2.16
N PRO A 304 -2.56 -12.28 3.27
CA PRO A 304 -2.93 -12.72 4.60
C PRO A 304 -4.45 -12.66 4.80
N GLN A 305 -4.97 -13.57 5.62
CA GLN A 305 -6.41 -13.72 5.86
C GLN A 305 -7.08 -12.41 6.30
N ASP A 306 -6.39 -11.62 7.13
CA ASP A 306 -6.89 -10.37 7.70
C ASP A 306 -7.13 -9.28 6.62
N ARG A 307 -6.56 -9.44 5.43
CA ARG A 307 -6.74 -8.50 4.31
C ARG A 307 -7.91 -8.84 3.40
N PHE A 308 -8.52 -10.02 3.55
CA PHE A 308 -9.54 -10.50 2.62
C PHE A 308 -10.76 -9.58 2.55
N GLU A 309 -11.23 -9.07 3.68
CA GLU A 309 -12.36 -8.13 3.70
C GLU A 309 -12.04 -6.81 3.01
N LYS A 310 -10.82 -6.30 3.17
CA LYS A 310 -10.35 -5.11 2.44
C LYS A 310 -10.32 -5.38 0.93
N ILE A 311 -9.83 -6.56 0.51
CA ILE A 311 -9.77 -6.92 -0.91
C ILE A 311 -11.18 -7.10 -1.50
N ARG A 312 -12.09 -7.74 -0.76
CA ARG A 312 -13.50 -7.88 -1.17
C ARG A 312 -14.19 -6.53 -1.29
N PHE A 313 -13.95 -5.63 -0.35
CA PHE A 313 -14.45 -4.26 -0.43
C PHE A 313 -13.91 -3.54 -1.67
N GLU A 314 -12.60 -3.64 -1.94
CA GLU A 314 -12.01 -3.04 -3.15
C GLU A 314 -12.62 -3.64 -4.43
N LEU A 315 -12.74 -4.96 -4.54
CA LEU A 315 -13.40 -5.64 -5.67
C LEU A 315 -14.87 -5.22 -5.87
N SER A 316 -15.55 -4.78 -4.80
CA SER A 316 -16.92 -4.28 -4.89
C SER A 316 -17.04 -2.89 -5.55
N ARG A 317 -15.92 -2.17 -5.75
CA ARG A 317 -15.95 -0.83 -6.35
C ARG A 317 -16.39 -0.89 -7.81
N PRO A 318 -17.15 0.11 -8.31
CA PRO A 318 -17.68 0.12 -9.69
C PRO A 318 -16.62 -0.13 -10.78
N VAL A 319 -15.38 0.34 -10.56
CA VAL A 319 -14.28 0.16 -11.50
C VAL A 319 -13.92 -1.32 -11.74
N PHE A 320 -14.03 -2.18 -10.72
CA PHE A 320 -13.72 -3.60 -10.82
C PHE A 320 -14.95 -4.46 -11.12
N GLN A 321 -16.15 -3.96 -10.79
CA GLN A 321 -17.42 -4.59 -11.17
C GLN A 321 -17.62 -4.60 -12.69
N ALA A 322 -17.24 -3.53 -13.39
CA ALA A 322 -17.38 -3.43 -14.84
C ALA A 322 -16.71 -4.59 -15.61
N TYR A 323 -15.63 -5.15 -15.06
CA TYR A 323 -14.88 -6.28 -15.63
C TYR A 323 -15.21 -7.62 -14.96
N ASN A 324 -16.26 -7.68 -14.12
CA ASN A 324 -16.61 -8.86 -13.33
C ASN A 324 -15.41 -9.45 -12.56
N MET A 325 -14.50 -8.60 -12.07
CA MET A 325 -13.25 -9.06 -11.44
C MET A 325 -13.52 -9.96 -10.23
N GLN A 326 -14.60 -9.73 -9.50
CA GLN A 326 -15.01 -10.57 -8.37
C GLN A 326 -15.24 -12.05 -8.75
N LYS A 327 -15.63 -12.33 -10.01
CA LYS A 327 -15.83 -13.71 -10.50
C LYS A 327 -14.57 -14.34 -11.08
N HIS A 328 -13.63 -13.51 -11.54
CA HIS A 328 -12.44 -13.96 -12.26
C HIS A 328 -11.17 -13.93 -11.40
N CYS A 329 -11.18 -13.17 -10.30
CA CYS A 329 -10.08 -13.07 -9.36
C CYS A 329 -10.30 -14.03 -8.20
N ALA A 330 -9.38 -14.97 -8.07
CA ALA A 330 -9.30 -15.89 -6.96
C ALA A 330 -8.52 -15.27 -5.79
N LEU A 331 -9.01 -15.47 -4.57
CA LEU A 331 -8.30 -15.11 -3.35
C LEU A 331 -7.63 -16.37 -2.78
N ILE A 332 -6.31 -16.29 -2.59
CA ILE A 332 -5.47 -17.35 -2.03
C ILE A 332 -4.98 -16.87 -0.68
N ASN A 333 -5.23 -17.67 0.35
CA ASN A 333 -4.79 -17.39 1.71
C ASN A 333 -3.30 -17.73 1.83
N GLU A 334 -2.48 -16.74 2.22
CA GLU A 334 -1.02 -16.93 2.28
C GLU A 334 -0.61 -17.91 3.38
N GLU A 335 -1.27 -17.87 4.54
CA GLU A 335 -0.94 -18.73 5.67
C GLU A 335 -1.18 -20.21 5.35
N LEU A 336 -2.26 -20.49 4.62
CA LEU A 336 -2.62 -21.82 4.13
C LEU A 336 -1.69 -22.26 3.01
N LEU A 337 -1.33 -21.36 2.09
CA LEU A 337 -0.39 -21.66 1.02
C LEU A 337 0.99 -22.05 1.59
N LEU A 338 1.49 -21.30 2.56
CA LEU A 338 2.74 -21.59 3.26
C LEU A 338 2.63 -22.85 4.13
N GLY A 339 1.53 -23.03 4.87
CA GLY A 339 1.31 -24.22 5.70
C GLY A 339 1.17 -25.52 4.92
N GLN A 340 0.80 -25.45 3.64
CA GLN A 340 0.68 -26.60 2.73
C GLN A 340 1.87 -26.76 1.78
N GLU A 341 2.95 -25.97 1.95
CA GLU A 341 4.12 -25.94 1.07
C GLU A 341 4.65 -27.34 0.75
N GLU A 342 4.99 -28.14 1.76
CA GLU A 342 5.57 -29.48 1.57
C GLU A 342 4.60 -30.41 0.82
N HIS A 343 3.31 -30.35 1.13
CA HIS A 343 2.29 -31.17 0.49
C HIS A 343 2.12 -30.80 -0.98
N ILE A 344 2.02 -29.52 -1.30
CA ILE A 344 1.88 -29.03 -2.68
C ILE A 344 3.14 -29.38 -3.47
N LEU A 345 4.32 -29.06 -2.93
CA LEU A 345 5.60 -29.38 -3.58
C LEU A 345 5.87 -30.87 -3.71
N ARG A 346 5.18 -31.74 -2.94
CA ARG A 346 5.26 -33.20 -3.07
C ARG A 346 4.22 -33.81 -4.00
N TRP A 347 3.00 -33.29 -4.05
CA TRP A 347 1.89 -33.95 -4.78
C TRP A 347 1.31 -33.17 -5.96
N ALA A 348 1.61 -31.88 -6.13
CA ALA A 348 1.07 -31.11 -7.24
C ALA A 348 1.48 -31.69 -8.61
N ASN A 349 0.49 -32.01 -9.43
CA ASN A 349 0.65 -32.66 -10.74
C ASN A 349 -0.08 -31.90 -11.88
N SER A 350 -0.81 -30.84 -11.55
CA SER A 350 -1.58 -30.02 -12.49
C SER A 350 -1.72 -28.59 -11.97
N PRO A 351 -1.78 -27.56 -12.84
CA PRO A 351 -2.08 -26.20 -12.43
C PRO A 351 -3.43 -26.06 -11.69
N ALA A 352 -4.32 -27.05 -11.83
CA ALA A 352 -5.60 -27.13 -11.13
C ALA A 352 -5.47 -27.22 -9.59
N VAL A 353 -4.30 -27.61 -9.06
CA VAL A 353 -4.03 -27.67 -7.61
C VAL A 353 -4.27 -26.32 -6.94
N ILE A 354 -4.08 -25.23 -7.67
CA ILE A 354 -4.39 -23.90 -7.15
C ILE A 354 -5.88 -23.71 -6.94
N GLY A 355 -6.74 -24.34 -7.74
CA GLY A 355 -8.19 -24.34 -7.55
C GLY A 355 -8.64 -24.86 -6.19
N GLU A 356 -7.89 -25.80 -5.59
CA GLU A 356 -8.14 -26.33 -4.24
C GLU A 356 -7.70 -25.36 -3.13
N LEU A 357 -6.78 -24.45 -3.44
CA LEU A 357 -6.24 -23.42 -2.53
C LEU A 357 -7.04 -22.10 -2.61
N ILE A 358 -7.89 -21.94 -3.61
CA ILE A 358 -8.83 -20.82 -3.69
C ILE A 358 -9.87 -21.00 -2.59
N CYS A 359 -10.01 -20.01 -1.71
CA CYS A 359 -11.12 -19.97 -0.76
C CYS A 359 -12.44 -20.11 -1.55
N SER A 360 -13.02 -21.31 -1.52
CA SER A 360 -14.22 -21.63 -2.27
C SER A 360 -15.34 -20.70 -1.80
N SER A 361 -15.72 -19.75 -2.65
CA SER A 361 -16.96 -18.98 -2.53
C SER A 361 -18.21 -19.84 -2.82
N LYS A 362 -18.04 -21.16 -2.98
CA LYS A 362 -19.15 -22.10 -3.09
C LYS A 362 -19.64 -22.45 -1.69
N GLY A 363 -20.69 -21.74 -1.28
CA GLY A 363 -21.56 -22.18 -0.20
C GLY A 363 -21.92 -23.64 -0.41
N SER A 364 -21.67 -24.43 0.63
CA SER A 364 -22.15 -25.79 0.77
C SER A 364 -23.67 -25.77 0.63
N ASN A 365 -24.18 -26.30 -0.48
CA ASN A 365 -25.58 -26.70 -0.60
C ASN A 365 -25.64 -28.00 -1.42
N ASN A 366 -24.99 -29.04 -0.90
CA ASN A 366 -25.35 -30.42 -1.21
C ASN A 366 -26.00 -31.00 0.05
N GLY A 367 -27.29 -30.71 0.20
CA GLY A 367 -28.18 -31.52 1.03
C GLY A 367 -28.48 -32.81 0.29
N CYS A 368 -28.25 -33.92 0.99
CA CYS A 368 -28.64 -35.26 0.63
C CYS A 368 -30.10 -35.39 0.15
N THR A 369 -30.30 -36.43 -0.66
CA THR A 369 -31.53 -37.09 -1.13
C THR A 369 -32.40 -36.35 -2.14
#